data_AF-A0A530QIV5-F1
#
_entry.id   AF-A0A530QIV5-F1
#
_cell.length_a   1.000
_cell.length_b   1.000
_cell.length_c   1.000
_cell.angle_alpha   90.00
_cell.angle_beta   90.00
_cell.angle_gamma   90.00
#
_symmetry.space_group_name_H-M   'P 1'
#
loop_
_entity.id
_entity.type
_entity.pdbx_description
1 polymer ?
#
loop_
_entity_poly.entity_id
_entity_poly.type
_entity_poly.pdbx_seq_one_letter_code
_entity_poly.pdbx_strand_id
1 'polypeptide(L)' 'MYLSPRHSEIIQMAKDNGRVLVDDLATHFNVTPQTIRKDLNDLCDQRLLSRIHGGA' A
#
# COMPACT_ATOMS: atom_id res chain seq x y z
N MET A 1 5.82 -17.13 3.13
CA MET A 1 5.14 -15.92 3.64
C MET A 1 3.92 -15.71 2.75
N TYR A 2 2.71 -15.73 3.31
CA TYR A 2 1.48 -15.62 2.52
C TYR A 2 1.04 -14.16 2.47
N LEU A 3 1.09 -13.54 1.30
CA LEU A 3 0.55 -12.20 1.10
C LEU A 3 -0.93 -12.32 0.77
N SER A 4 -1.74 -11.40 1.33
CA SER A 4 -3.12 -11.29 0.87
C SER A 4 -3.13 -10.90 -0.62
N PRO A 5 -4.20 -11.24 -1.37
CA PRO A 5 -4.34 -10.78 -2.76
C PRO A 5 -4.17 -9.26 -2.89
N ARG A 6 -4.77 -8.50 -1.97
CA ARG A 6 -4.66 -7.03 -1.91
C ARG A 6 -3.22 -6.56 -1.66
N HIS A 7 -2.49 -7.19 -0.74
CA HIS A 7 -1.07 -6.85 -0.50
C HIS A 7 -0.20 -7.10 -1.72
N SER A 8 -0.41 -8.23 -2.40
CA SER A 8 0.32 -8.57 -3.61
C SER A 8 0.06 -7.55 -4.72
N GLU A 9 -1.19 -7.12 -4.88
CA GLU A 9 -1.59 -6.10 -5.86
C GLU A 9 -1.04 -4.72 -5.51
N ILE A 10 -1.07 -4.29 -4.24
CA ILE A 10 -0.46 -3.02 -3.79
C ILE A 10 1.04 -2.99 -4.14
N ILE A 11 1.76 -4.08 -3.88
CA ILE A 11 3.19 -4.19 -4.22
C ILE A 11 3.38 -4.08 -5.74
N GLN A 12 2.53 -4.75 -6.53
CA GLN A 12 2.61 -4.70 -7.98
C GLN A 12 2.37 -3.27 -8.49
N MET A 13 1.31 -2.60 -8.04
CA MET A 13 1.03 -1.20 -8.37
C MET A 13 2.19 -0.27 -7.99
N ALA A 14 2.83 -0.49 -6.83
CA ALA A 14 3.98 0.31 -6.40
C ALA A 14 5.22 0.06 -7.27
N LYS A 15 5.44 -1.16 -7.75
CA LYS A 15 6.52 -1.49 -8.68
C LYS A 15 6.29 -0.86 -10.05
N ASP A 16 5.05 -0.91 -10.55
CA ASP A 16 4.70 -0.42 -11.88
C ASP A 16 4.70 1.11 -11.94
N ASN A 17 4.22 1.78 -10.88
CA ASN A 17 4.08 3.25 -10.83
C ASN A 17 5.23 3.95 -10.07
N GLY A 18 6.14 3.20 -9.44
CA GLY A 18 7.21 3.69 -8.58
C GLY A 18 6.78 4.17 -7.19
N ARG A 19 5.49 4.49 -7.00
CA ARG A 19 4.88 4.83 -5.71
C ARG A 19 3.37 4.56 -5.73
N VAL A 20 2.77 4.51 -4.55
CA VAL A 20 1.32 4.44 -4.37
C VAL A 20 0.90 5.45 -3.30
N LEU A 21 -0.28 6.04 -3.46
CA LEU A 21 -0.87 6.94 -2.48
C LEU A 21 -2.03 6.26 -1.77
N VAL A 22 -2.24 6.63 -0.50
CA VAL A 22 -3.29 6.02 0.33
C VAL A 22 -4.67 6.21 -0.28
N ASP A 23 -4.98 7.43 -0.75
CA ASP A 23 -6.30 7.77 -1.27
C ASP A 23 -6.61 7.07 -2.61
N ASP A 24 -5.58 6.92 -3.46
CA ASP A 24 -5.69 6.19 -4.73
C ASP A 24 -6.01 4.71 -4.48
N LEU A 25 -5.27 4.07 -3.57
CA LEU A 25 -5.51 2.66 -3.22
C LEU A 25 -6.86 2.48 -2.51
N ALA A 26 -7.26 3.42 -1.66
CA ALA A 26 -8.55 3.36 -0.97
C ALA A 26 -9.71 3.37 -1.97
N THR A 27 -9.60 4.23 -2.99
CA THR A 27 -10.56 4.31 -4.10
C THR A 27 -10.53 3.03 -4.94
N HIS A 28 -9.35 2.56 -5.35
CA HIS A 28 -9.18 1.37 -6.19
C HIS A 28 -9.75 0.10 -5.55
N PHE A 29 -9.48 -0.12 -4.26
CA PHE A 29 -9.96 -1.29 -3.54
C PHE A 29 -11.35 -1.11 -2.91
N ASN A 30 -11.96 0.07 -3.05
CA ASN A 30 -13.22 0.44 -2.40
C ASN A 30 -13.20 0.16 -0.88
N VAL A 31 -12.15 0.64 -0.20
CA VAL A 31 -11.97 0.52 1.24
C VAL A 31 -11.62 1.87 1.85
N THR A 32 -11.61 1.94 3.18
CA THR A 32 -11.24 3.19 3.86
C THR A 32 -9.73 3.47 3.76
N PRO A 33 -9.29 4.74 3.78
CA PRO A 33 -7.89 5.10 3.94
C PRO A 33 -7.21 4.47 5.16
N GLN A 34 -7.95 4.23 6.25
CA GLN A 34 -7.42 3.54 7.43
C GLN A 34 -7.04 2.08 7.14
N THR A 35 -7.85 1.38 6.35
CA THR A 35 -7.55 0.01 5.90
C THR A 35 -6.25 -0.01 5.09
N ILE A 36 -6.11 0.90 4.12
CA ILE A 36 -4.89 1.00 3.32
C ILE A 36 -3.68 1.39 4.17
N ARG A 37 -3.80 2.33 5.12
CA ARG A 37 -2.70 2.67 6.03
C ARG A 37 -2.24 1.45 6.82
N LYS A 38 -3.16 0.61 7.29
CA LYS A 38 -2.82 -0.65 7.96
C LYS A 38 -2.09 -1.61 7.01
N ASP A 39 -2.61 -1.80 5.79
CA ASP A 39 -1.95 -2.66 4.80
C ASP A 39 -0.53 -2.18 4.46
N LEU A 40 -0.34 -0.87 4.25
CA LEU A 40 0.98 -0.29 4.00
C LEU A 40 1.88 -0.37 5.23
N ASN A 41 1.34 -0.28 6.46
CA ASN A 41 2.07 -0.54 7.70
C ASN A 41 2.62 -1.96 7.72
N ASP A 42 1.76 -2.96 7.54
CA ASP A 42 2.14 -4.37 7.53
C ASP A 42 3.19 -4.65 6.44
N LEU A 43 3.07 -4.06 5.25
CA LEU A 43 4.02 -4.23 4.16
C LEU A 43 5.39 -3.58 4.43
N CYS A 44 5.42 -2.41 5.07
CA CYS A 44 6.67 -1.76 5.45
C CYS A 44 7.37 -2.47 6.60
N ASP A 45 6.62 -3.00 7.57
CA ASP A 45 7.17 -3.78 8.69
C ASP A 45 7.84 -5.06 8.17
N GLN A 46 7.32 -5.62 7.07
CA GLN A 46 7.92 -6.73 6.33
C GLN A 46 9.04 -6.31 5.38
N ARG A 47 9.40 -5.02 5.32
CA ARG A 47 10.39 -4.43 4.39
C ARG A 47 10.08 -4.65 2.91
N LEU A 48 8.81 -4.86 2.56
CA LEU A 48 8.35 -5.03 1.18
C LEU A 48 8.06 -3.69 0.50
N LEU A 49 7.75 -2.66 1.30
CA LEU A 49 7.60 -1.28 0.87
C LEU A 49 8.40 -0.37 1.79
N SER A 50 8.70 0.83 1.30
CA SER A 50 9.22 1.93 2.11
C SER A 50 8.21 3.06 2.13
N ARG A 51 7.97 3.63 3.31
CA ARG A 51 7.11 4.79 3.48
C ARG A 51 7.92 6.05 3.20
N ILE A 52 7.36 6.93 2.37
CA ILE A 52 7.82 8.31 2.21
C ILE A 52 6.74 9.19 2.83
N HIS A 53 7.09 9.96 3.87
CA HIS A 53 6.21 11.00 4.37
C HIS A 53 6.28 12.19 3.42
N GLY A 54 5.41 12.17 2.40
CA GLY A 54 5.17 13.33 1.56
C GLY A 54 4.49 14.39 2.40
N GLY A 55 5.27 15.32 2.95
CA GLY A 55 4.79 16.39 3.81
C GLY A 55 3.99 17.43 3.03
N ALA A 56 2.81 17.74 3.56
CA ALA A 56 2.18 19.07 3.57
C ALA A 56 1.08 19.05 4.63
#